data_AF-A0A914GA94-F1
#
_entry.id   AF-A0A914GA94-F1
#
_cell.length_a   1.000
_cell.length_b   1.000
_cell.length_c   1.000
_cell.angle_alpha   90.00
_cell.angle_beta   90.00
_cell.angle_gamma   90.00
#
_symmetry.space_group_name_H-M   'P 1'
#
loop_
_entity.id
_entity.type
_entity.pdbx_description
1 polymer ?
#
loop_
_entity_poly.entity_id
_entity_poly.type
_entity_poly.pdbx_seq_one_letter_code
_entity_poly.pdbx_strand_id
1 'polypeptide(L)'
;MHLTFRAAVDQGVIDPDSLLHDIESSQTVTIREAINKNIVDSDGKYVDPKTHSKIPLSEASRTGLIALIASPMQAAQAVTEAVKRRDAEGFKFKIESLDDSGN
;
A
#
# COMPACT_ATOMS: atom_id res chain seq x y z
N MET A 1 21.18 8.74 -18.86
CA MET A 1 21.47 8.72 -17.41
C MET A 1 20.42 7.85 -16.75
N HIS A 2 20.81 6.76 -16.09
CA HIS A 2 19.90 5.98 -15.25
C HIS A 2 20.07 6.46 -13.81
N LEU A 3 19.03 7.01 -13.21
CA LEU A 3 18.99 7.33 -11.79
C LEU A 3 18.52 6.07 -11.05
N THR A 4 19.39 5.50 -10.22
CA THR A 4 19.01 4.35 -9.40
C THR A 4 18.11 4.80 -8.25
N PHE A 5 17.32 3.88 -7.70
CA PHE A 5 16.44 4.18 -6.59
C PHE A 5 17.22 4.68 -5.37
N ARG A 6 18.37 4.05 -5.06
CA ARG A 6 19.25 4.51 -3.99
C ARG A 6 19.75 5.93 -4.24
N ALA A 7 20.19 6.24 -5.46
CA ALA A 7 20.65 7.58 -5.81
C ALA A 7 19.51 8.61 -5.72
N ALA A 8 18.28 8.24 -6.10
CA ALA A 8 17.12 9.11 -5.98
C ALA A 8 16.79 9.44 -4.51
N VAL A 9 16.96 8.48 -3.60
CA VAL A 9 16.82 8.71 -2.15
C VAL A 9 17.94 9.61 -1.63
N ASP A 10 19.20 9.33 -1.99
CA ASP A 10 20.36 10.10 -1.53
C ASP A 10 20.36 11.55 -2.08
N GLN A 11 19.78 11.77 -3.26
CA GLN A 11 19.58 13.11 -3.86
C GLN A 11 18.32 13.84 -3.34
N GLY A 12 17.53 13.21 -2.47
CA GLY A 12 16.30 13.80 -1.93
C GLY A 12 15.14 13.89 -2.92
N VAL A 13 15.22 13.20 -4.07
CA VAL A 13 14.10 13.04 -5.01
C VAL A 13 13.02 12.16 -4.40
N ILE A 14 13.43 11.16 -3.63
CA ILE A 14 12.56 10.28 -2.84
C ILE A 14 12.83 10.55 -1.37
N ASP A 15 11.78 10.87 -0.63
CA ASP A 15 11.88 11.11 0.80
C ASP A 15 12.25 9.79 1.54
N PRO A 16 13.37 9.75 2.27
CA PRO A 16 13.85 8.53 2.93
C PRO A 16 12.96 8.06 4.10
N ASP A 17 12.16 8.96 4.66
CA ASP A 17 11.28 8.71 5.81
C ASP A 17 9.84 8.37 5.38
N SER A 18 9.56 8.41 4.06
CA SER A 18 8.35 7.84 3.48
C SER A 18 8.21 6.37 3.87
N LEU A 19 6.97 5.94 4.06
CA LEU A 19 6.66 4.60 4.54
C LEU A 19 6.38 3.68 3.36
N LEU A 20 6.94 2.49 3.43
CA LEU A 20 6.66 1.37 2.55
C LEU A 20 6.02 0.28 3.40
N HIS A 21 4.79 -0.09 3.04
CA HIS A 21 4.10 -1.22 3.63
C HIS A 21 4.28 -2.44 2.73
N ASP A 22 4.94 -3.46 3.26
CA ASP A 22 5.05 -4.78 2.65
C ASP A 22 3.88 -5.63 3.12
N ILE A 23 3.06 -6.07 2.18
CA ILE A 23 1.83 -6.82 2.44
C ILE A 23 2.15 -8.29 2.75
N GLU A 24 3.18 -8.86 2.13
CA GLU A 24 3.60 -10.25 2.33
C GLU A 24 4.10 -10.49 3.75
N SER A 25 4.93 -9.58 4.27
CA SER A 25 5.42 -9.64 5.65
C SER A 25 4.51 -8.93 6.66
N SER A 26 3.51 -8.18 6.18
CA SER A 26 2.67 -7.29 7.00
C SER A 26 3.49 -6.29 7.83
N GLN A 27 4.61 -5.82 7.29
CA GLN A 27 5.50 -4.87 7.94
C GLN A 27 5.48 -3.51 7.25
N THR A 28 5.42 -2.44 8.04
CA THR A 28 5.64 -1.08 7.56
C THR A 28 7.02 -0.61 7.98
N VAL A 29 7.82 -0.17 7.02
CA VAL A 29 9.20 0.32 7.22
C VAL A 29 9.40 1.62 6.48
N THR A 30 10.41 2.39 6.85
CA THR A 30 10.82 3.56 6.04
C THR A 30 11.50 3.11 4.74
N ILE A 31 11.53 3.96 3.71
CA ILE A 31 12.29 3.71 2.47
C ILE A 31 13.76 3.41 2.80
N ARG A 32 14.36 4.16 3.73
CA ARG A 32 15.73 3.92 4.19
C ARG A 32 15.91 2.52 4.78
N GLU A 33 15.00 2.09 5.64
CA GLU A 33 15.03 0.74 6.20
C GLU A 33 14.78 -0.34 5.15
N ALA A 34 13.87 -0.11 4.21
CA ALA A 34 13.56 -1.06 3.14
C ALA A 34 14.81 -1.38 2.30
N ILE A 35 15.61 -0.36 1.99
CA ILE A 35 16.91 -0.52 1.32
C ILE A 35 17.88 -1.31 2.20
N ASN A 36 18.03 -0.91 3.48
CA ASN A 36 18.99 -1.55 4.39
C ASN A 36 18.66 -3.02 4.67
N LYS A 37 17.37 -3.37 4.72
CA LYS A 37 16.87 -4.74 4.94
C LYS A 37 16.79 -5.57 3.66
N ASN A 38 17.24 -5.03 2.52
CA ASN A 38 17.11 -5.68 1.20
C ASN A 38 15.66 -6.02 0.80
N ILE A 39 14.66 -5.32 1.36
CA ILE A 39 13.27 -5.40 0.88
C ILE A 39 13.16 -4.71 -0.49
N VAL A 40 13.96 -3.66 -0.70
CA VAL A 40 14.09 -2.96 -1.98
C VAL A 40 15.56 -2.89 -2.37
N ASP A 41 15.89 -3.36 -3.57
CA ASP A 41 17.24 -3.26 -4.14
C ASP A 41 17.55 -1.81 -4.55
N SER A 42 18.84 -1.50 -4.67
CA SER A 42 19.41 -0.24 -5.16
C SER A 42 18.81 0.27 -6.48
N ASP A 43 18.36 -0.62 -7.35
CA ASP A 43 17.68 -0.31 -8.62
C ASP A 43 16.18 -0.01 -8.48
N GLY A 44 15.59 -0.14 -7.29
CA GLY A 44 14.15 0.06 -7.09
C GLY A 44 13.33 -1.17 -7.49
N LYS A 45 13.83 -2.35 -7.12
CA LYS A 45 13.10 -3.62 -7.26
C LYS A 45 12.76 -4.14 -5.86
N TYR A 46 11.49 -4.46 -5.64
CA TYR A 46 11.04 -5.23 -4.49
C TYR A 46 11.63 -6.63 -4.53
N VAL A 47 12.15 -7.10 -3.40
CA VAL A 47 12.69 -8.45 -3.24
C VAL A 47 11.69 -9.25 -2.43
N ASP A 48 11.05 -10.21 -3.08
CA ASP A 48 10.10 -11.10 -2.43
C ASP A 48 10.82 -11.96 -1.36
N PRO A 49 10.39 -11.94 -0.09
CA PRO A 49 11.05 -12.67 0.99
C PRO A 49 10.91 -14.19 0.89
N LYS A 50 9.90 -14.70 0.17
CA LYS A 50 9.65 -16.15 0.00
C LYS A 50 10.36 -16.71 -1.22
N THR A 51 10.27 -15.99 -2.35
CA THR A 51 10.80 -16.49 -3.62
C THR A 51 12.17 -15.93 -3.97
N HIS A 52 12.63 -14.89 -3.27
CA HIS A 52 13.81 -14.08 -3.62
C HIS A 52 13.75 -13.47 -5.02
N SER A 53 12.56 -13.40 -5.62
CA SER A 53 12.35 -12.79 -6.92
C SER A 53 12.44 -11.27 -6.81
N LYS A 54 13.06 -10.65 -7.83
CA LYS A 54 13.17 -9.19 -7.92
C LYS A 54 12.09 -8.65 -8.85
N ILE A 55 11.15 -7.92 -8.29
CA ILE A 55 9.98 -7.37 -9.00
C ILE A 55 10.12 -5.84 -9.02
N PRO A 56 9.94 -5.16 -10.16
CA PRO A 56 9.96 -3.70 -10.19
C PRO A 56 8.95 -3.09 -9.22
N LEU A 57 9.31 -2.02 -8.49
CA LEU A 57 8.38 -1.38 -7.53
C LEU A 57 7.05 -0.95 -8.17
N SER A 58 7.09 -0.53 -9.44
CA SER A 58 5.89 -0.18 -10.23
C SER A 58 4.95 -1.38 -10.44
N GLU A 59 5.50 -2.56 -10.64
CA GLU A 59 4.74 -3.79 -10.78
C GLU A 59 4.24 -4.28 -9.42
N ALA A 60 5.12 -4.32 -8.41
CA ALA A 60 4.78 -4.73 -7.06
C ALA A 60 3.67 -3.87 -6.44
N SER A 61 3.66 -2.56 -6.72
CA SER A 61 2.58 -1.67 -6.29
C SER A 61 1.26 -1.96 -7.02
N ARG A 62 1.30 -2.27 -8.32
CA ARG A 62 0.11 -2.59 -9.12
C ARG A 62 -0.50 -3.93 -8.77
N THR A 63 0.32 -4.92 -8.44
CA THR A 63 -0.12 -6.27 -8.05
C THR A 63 -0.52 -6.37 -6.58
N GLY A 64 -0.34 -5.28 -5.81
CA GLY A 64 -0.71 -5.25 -4.39
C GLY A 64 0.23 -6.04 -3.50
N LEU A 65 1.52 -6.12 -3.85
CA LEU A 65 2.57 -6.67 -2.98
C LEU A 65 3.09 -5.61 -2.00
N ILE A 66 3.09 -4.35 -2.42
CA ILE A 66 3.54 -3.23 -1.60
C ILE A 66 2.60 -2.02 -1.73
N ALA A 67 2.59 -1.18 -0.70
CA ALA A 67 1.95 0.13 -0.73
C ALA A 67 2.94 1.21 -0.28
N LEU A 68 3.19 2.20 -1.14
CA LEU A 68 3.93 3.41 -0.76
C LEU A 68 2.98 4.41 -0.11
N ILE A 69 3.34 4.87 1.08
CA ILE A 69 2.64 5.89 1.84
C ILE A 69 3.57 7.10 1.89
N ALA A 70 3.32 8.04 0.97
CA ALA A 70 4.13 9.25 0.83
C ALA A 70 4.02 10.21 2.04
N SER A 71 2.93 10.13 2.81
CA SER A 71 2.82 10.87 4.08
C SER A 71 1.75 10.30 5.02
N PRO A 72 1.92 10.46 6.35
CA PRO A 72 0.90 10.11 7.34
C PRO A 72 -0.44 10.82 7.09
N MET A 73 -0.39 12.03 6.53
CA MET A 73 -1.59 12.81 6.20
C MET A 73 -2.42 12.16 5.09
N GLN A 74 -1.78 11.53 4.10
CA GLN A 74 -2.47 10.75 3.06
C GLN A 74 -3.14 9.49 3.64
N ALA A 75 -2.49 8.83 4.60
CA ALA A 75 -3.09 7.69 5.31
C ALA A 75 -4.36 8.12 6.08
N ALA A 76 -4.30 9.24 6.81
CA ALA A 76 -5.46 9.80 7.51
C ALA A 76 -6.61 10.21 6.55
N GLN A 77 -6.27 10.78 5.39
CA GLN A 77 -7.23 11.10 4.33
C GLN A 77 -7.89 9.85 3.75
N ALA A 78 -7.11 8.81 3.44
CA ALA A 78 -7.62 7.55 2.90
C ALA A 78 -8.61 6.86 3.85
N VAL A 79 -8.31 6.85 5.16
CA VAL A 79 -9.23 6.32 6.18
C VAL A 79 -10.51 7.16 6.24
N THR A 80 -10.41 8.48 6.20
CA THR A 80 -11.56 9.39 6.24
C THR A 80 -12.48 9.21 5.02
N GLU A 81 -11.90 9.09 3.82
CA GLU A 81 -12.63 8.81 2.58
C GLU A 81 -13.31 7.44 2.61
N ALA A 82 -12.62 6.41 3.12
CA ALA A 82 -13.17 5.07 3.25
C ALA A 82 -14.36 4.99 4.22
N VAL A 83 -14.38 5.81 5.28
CA VAL A 83 -15.54 5.95 6.17
C VAL A 83 -16.68 6.66 5.45
N LYS A 84 -16.43 7.81 4.80
CA LYS A 84 -17.46 8.56 4.06
C LYS A 84 -18.17 7.75 2.98
N ARG A 85 -17.45 6.89 2.24
CA ARG A 85 -18.07 6.01 1.24
C ARG A 85 -19.02 4.99 1.87
N ARG A 86 -18.72 4.55 3.08
CA ARG A 86 -19.54 3.60 3.85
C ARG A 86 -20.88 4.20 4.29
N ASP A 87 -20.94 5.51 4.52
CA ASP A 87 -22.19 6.22 4.84
C ASP A 87 -23.07 6.48 3.59
N ALA A 88 -22.47 6.53 2.39
CA ALA A 88 -23.19 6.75 1.13
C ALA A 88 -23.79 5.47 0.54
N GLU A 89 -23.18 4.31 0.81
CA GLU A 89 -23.67 3.01 0.37
C GLU A 89 -24.43 2.32 1.52
N GLY A 90 -25.64 2.82 1.78
CA GLY A 90 -26.61 2.15 2.62
C GLY A 90 -26.78 0.70 2.15
N PHE A 91 -26.25 -0.22 2.94
CA PHE A 91 -26.36 -1.66 2.72
C PHE A 91 -27.84 -2.03 2.76
N LYS A 92 -28.46 -2.12 1.59
CA LYS A 92 -29.85 -2.58 1.43
C LYS A 92 -29.87 -4.10 1.62
N PHE A 93 -29.68 -4.56 2.85
CA PHE A 93 -30.12 -5.89 3.25
C PHE A 93 -31.64 -5.89 3.18
N LYS A 94 -32.19 -6.35 2.05
CA LYS A 94 -33.55 -6.86 1.99
C LYS A 94 -33.59 -8.10 2.87
N ILE A 95 -33.91 -7.92 4.15
CA ILE A 95 -34.43 -9.02 4.96
C ILE A 95 -35.86 -9.17 4.48
N GLU A 96 -36.07 -10.09 3.54
CA GLU A 96 -37.41 -10.53 3.17
C GLU A 96 -37.91 -11.43 4.31
N SER A 97 -38.53 -10.81 5.30
CA SER A 97 -39.36 -11.53 6.26
C SER A 97 -40.73 -11.69 5.64
N LEU A 98 -40.98 -12.90 5.15
CA LEU A 98 -42.31 -13.45 4.90
C LEU A 98 -43.03 -13.62 6.25
N ASP A 99 -44.18 -12.96 6.41
CA ASP A 99 -45.40 -13.43 7.10
C ASP A 99 -46.47 -12.33 6.94
N ASP A 100 -47.45 -12.49 6.05
CA ASP A 100 -48.80 -13.07 6.28
C ASP A 100 -49.67 -12.29 7.27
N SER A 101 -50.75 -11.67 6.75
CA SER A 101 -52.10 -11.60 7.36
C SER A 101 -52.95 -10.45 6.79
N GLY A 102 -54.00 -10.85 6.06
CA GLY A 102 -55.39 -10.40 6.23
C GLY A 102 -55.75 -8.92 6.04
N ASN A 103 -56.40 -8.62 4.90
CA ASN A 103 -57.82 -8.21 4.86
C ASN A 103 -58.34 -8.16 3.41
#